data_AF-A0AAV5V1F2-F1
#
_entry.id   AF-A0AAV5V1F2-F1
#
_cell.length_a   1.000
_cell.length_b   1.000
_cell.length_c   1.000
_cell.angle_alpha   90.00
_cell.angle_beta   90.00
_cell.angle_gamma   90.00
#
_symmetry.space_group_name_H-M   'P 1'
#
loop_
_entity.id
_entity.type
_entity.pdbx_description
1 polymer ?
#
loop_
_entity_poly.entity_id
_entity_poly.type
_entity_poly.pdbx_seq_one_letter_code
_entity_poly.pdbx_strand_id
1 'polypeptide(L)'
;MKCDNYDDTNNVFYTNHEHVWYLSYNGVQLVSMVICEEEEERDTPCGDFDVVDSGNSSETCYSVRSEVATWSQAAANCSERGAVLSVIHSQEANDFVMKTAVSNGLMDGLHIGLSKE
;
A
#
# COMPACT_ATOMS: atom_id res chain seq x y z
N MET A 1 11.77 13.76 -5.00
CA MET A 1 13.15 14.17 -5.35
C MET A 1 13.93 13.99 -4.07
N LYS A 2 14.77 12.95 -3.95
CA LYS A 2 15.53 12.75 -2.70
C LYS A 2 16.49 13.93 -2.53
N CYS A 3 16.32 14.71 -1.47
CA CYS A 3 17.27 15.75 -1.08
C CYS A 3 18.50 15.11 -0.42
N ASP A 4 19.16 14.19 -1.12
CA ASP A 4 20.49 13.76 -0.74
C ASP A 4 21.47 14.82 -1.23
N ASN A 5 21.73 15.82 -0.38
CA ASN A 5 22.87 16.70 -0.53
C ASN A 5 23.43 17.02 0.86
N TYR A 6 24.19 16.07 1.38
CA TYR A 6 25.24 16.39 2.33
C TYR A 6 26.31 17.18 1.55
N ASP A 7 26.14 18.51 1.51
CA ASP A 7 27.11 19.47 1.00
C ASP A 7 27.89 20.03 2.20
N ASP A 8 29.20 19.76 2.26
CA ASP A 8 30.13 20.14 3.34
C ASP A 8 30.24 21.67 3.57
N THR A 9 29.47 22.49 2.86
CA THR A 9 29.54 23.96 2.86
C THR A 9 28.43 24.67 3.66
N ASN A 10 27.55 23.95 4.37
CA ASN A 10 26.46 24.54 5.19
C ASN A 10 25.54 25.50 4.40
N ASN A 11 25.41 25.33 3.09
CA ASN A 11 24.50 26.13 2.28
C ASN A 11 23.06 25.67 2.49
N VAL A 12 22.13 26.61 2.71
CA VAL A 12 20.71 26.32 2.96
C VAL A 12 19.80 27.08 2.01
N PHE A 13 18.71 26.45 1.58
CA PHE A 13 17.67 27.08 0.77
C PHE A 13 16.49 27.51 1.65
N TYR A 14 15.92 28.68 1.35
CA TYR A 14 14.73 29.19 2.04
C TYR A 14 13.84 30.00 1.09
N THR A 15 12.60 30.24 1.49
CA THR A 15 11.67 31.13 0.76
C THR A 15 11.11 32.21 1.69
N ASN A 16 10.64 33.31 1.11
CA ASN A 16 10.04 34.45 1.82
C ASN A 16 8.68 34.80 1.19
N HIS A 17 8.16 36.00 1.47
CA HIS A 17 6.86 36.47 0.97
C HIS A 17 6.80 36.63 -0.57
N GLU A 18 7.93 36.56 -1.28
CA GLU A 18 7.97 36.58 -2.75
C GLU A 18 7.76 35.19 -3.36
N HIS A 19 7.68 34.12 -2.55
CA HIS A 19 7.50 32.73 -2.99
C HIS A 19 8.58 32.21 -3.96
N VAL A 20 9.77 32.82 -3.94
CA VAL A 20 10.95 32.39 -4.69
C VAL A 20 11.93 31.70 -3.73
N TRP A 21 12.73 30.76 -4.26
CA TRP A 21 13.80 30.10 -3.51
C TRP A 21 15.08 30.92 -3.53
N TYR A 22 15.66 31.16 -2.35
CA TYR A 22 16.94 31.84 -2.17
C TYR A 22 17.97 30.89 -1.59
N LEU A 23 19.23 31.07 -1.98
CA LEU A 23 20.38 30.40 -1.42
C LEU A 23 21.00 31.27 -0.32
N SER A 24 21.21 30.69 0.87
CA SER A 24 21.98 31.30 1.95
C SER A 24 23.28 30.53 2.17
N TYR A 25 24.37 31.27 2.29
CA TYR A 25 25.70 30.71 2.50
C TYR A 25 25.99 30.58 4.01
N ASN A 26 26.58 29.46 4.42
CA ASN A 26 26.94 29.16 5.82
C ASN A 26 25.78 29.07 6.83
N GLY A 27 24.54 28.85 6.39
CA GLY A 27 23.42 28.53 7.28
C GLY A 27 22.98 29.65 8.23
N VAL A 28 23.40 30.90 8.00
CA VAL A 28 23.16 32.03 8.93
C VAL A 28 21.70 32.54 8.88
N GLN A 29 20.93 32.12 7.87
CA GLN A 29 19.56 32.62 7.72
C GLN A 29 18.64 32.03 8.80
N LEU A 30 18.02 32.92 9.57
CA LEU A 30 16.97 32.57 10.52
C LEU A 30 15.60 32.70 9.85
N VAL A 31 14.90 31.58 9.69
CA VAL A 31 13.50 31.53 9.27
C VAL A 31 12.67 30.85 10.36
N SER A 32 11.47 31.36 10.61
CA SER A 32 10.60 30.86 11.70
C SER A 32 9.69 29.71 11.29
N MET A 33 9.65 29.37 10.00
CA MET A 33 8.76 28.36 9.43
C MET A 33 9.60 27.20 8.88
N VAL A 34 9.24 25.99 9.27
CA VAL A 34 9.85 24.74 8.81
C VAL A 34 8.74 23.87 8.24
N ILE A 35 8.99 23.28 7.07
CA ILE A 35 8.12 22.28 6.46
C ILE A 35 8.90 20.97 6.52
N CYS A 36 8.34 19.97 7.21
CA CYS A 36 8.84 18.61 7.18
C CYS A 36 8.03 17.81 6.16
N GLU A 37 8.71 17.05 5.30
CA GLU A 37 8.09 16.00 4.50
C GLU A 37 8.32 14.68 5.24
N GLU A 38 7.23 14.00 5.60
CA GLU A 38 7.28 12.62 6.06
C GLU A 38 7.03 11.75 4.83
N GLU A 39 7.98 10.86 4.50
CA GLU A 39 7.70 9.78 3.55
C GLU A 39 6.67 8.87 4.24
N GLU A 40 5.40 9.03 3.89
CA GLU A 40 4.34 8.09 4.28
C GLU A 40 4.81 6.71 3.80
N GLU A 41 5.18 5.82 4.71
CA GLU A 41 5.47 4.41 4.41
C GLU A 41 4.17 3.77 3.90
N ARG A 42 3.84 3.99 2.63
CA ARG A 42 2.93 3.14 1.88
C ARG A 42 3.67 1.85 1.56
N ASP A 43 3.86 1.06 2.60
CA ASP A 43 4.77 -0.10 2.57
C ASP A 43 4.33 -1.16 1.56
N THR A 44 3.06 -1.14 1.11
CA THR A 44 2.66 -1.72 -0.17
C THR A 44 1.45 -0.95 -0.74
N PRO A 45 1.23 -0.95 -2.07
CA PRO A 45 -0.02 -0.49 -2.68
C PRO A 45 -1.27 -1.25 -2.19
N CYS A 46 -1.08 -2.33 -1.44
CA CYS A 46 -2.13 -3.19 -0.89
C CYS A 46 -2.42 -2.96 0.61
N GLY A 47 -1.67 -2.09 1.32
CA GLY A 47 -1.82 -1.93 2.77
C GLY A 47 -1.65 -3.27 3.50
N ASP A 48 -2.68 -3.68 4.26
CA ASP A 48 -2.72 -4.95 5.03
C ASP A 48 -2.99 -6.22 4.18
N PHE A 49 -3.12 -6.08 2.86
CA PHE A 49 -3.39 -7.20 1.95
C PHE A 49 -2.08 -7.70 1.31
N ASP A 50 -1.99 -9.00 1.08
CA ASP A 50 -0.88 -9.64 0.39
C ASP A 50 -0.90 -9.29 -1.12
N VAL A 51 0.21 -8.77 -1.63
CA VAL A 51 0.37 -8.42 -3.05
C VAL A 51 0.59 -9.68 -3.88
N VAL A 52 -0.13 -9.82 -4.99
CA VAL A 52 0.28 -10.70 -6.09
C VAL A 52 1.03 -9.88 -7.12
N ASP A 53 2.34 -10.14 -7.25
CA ASP A 53 3.10 -9.67 -8.40
C ASP A 53 2.68 -10.49 -9.63
N SER A 54 1.70 -9.97 -10.37
CA SER A 54 1.16 -10.58 -11.59
C SER A 54 2.04 -10.30 -12.82
N GLY A 55 3.23 -9.70 -12.65
CA GLY A 55 4.15 -9.34 -13.74
C GLY A 55 3.56 -8.35 -14.76
N ASN A 56 2.37 -7.78 -14.49
CA ASN A 56 1.63 -6.99 -15.48
C ASN A 56 0.76 -5.90 -14.82
N SER A 57 1.39 -4.83 -14.32
CA SER A 57 0.83 -3.49 -14.03
C SER A 57 -0.47 -3.32 -13.20
N SER A 58 -1.13 -4.39 -12.76
CA SER A 58 -2.22 -4.36 -11.78
C SER A 58 -1.87 -5.30 -10.63
N GLU A 59 -1.41 -4.73 -9.53
CA GLU A 59 -1.26 -5.42 -8.25
C GLU A 59 -2.67 -5.76 -7.75
N THR A 60 -3.03 -7.04 -7.78
CA THR A 60 -4.27 -7.49 -7.12
C THR A 60 -3.91 -7.88 -5.69
N CYS A 61 -4.62 -7.28 -4.74
CA CYS A 61 -4.39 -7.46 -3.32
C CYS A 61 -5.32 -8.53 -2.77
N TYR A 62 -4.78 -9.55 -2.10
CA TYR A 62 -5.54 -10.64 -1.51
C TYR A 62 -5.38 -10.64 0.01
N SER A 63 -6.42 -11.03 0.74
CA SER A 63 -6.32 -11.30 2.17
C SER A 63 -7.10 -12.55 2.49
N VAL A 64 -6.48 -13.45 3.23
CA VAL A 64 -7.05 -14.74 3.60
C VAL A 64 -7.35 -14.72 5.11
N ARG A 65 -8.54 -15.19 5.50
CA ARG A 65 -9.03 -15.14 6.90
C ARG A 65 -9.48 -16.53 7.35
N SER A 66 -9.16 -16.87 8.59
CA SER A 66 -9.49 -18.16 9.22
C SER A 66 -10.81 -18.16 9.99
N GLU A 67 -11.65 -17.15 9.82
CA GLU A 67 -12.91 -17.01 10.54
C GLU A 67 -14.00 -17.89 9.93
N VAL A 68 -14.73 -18.63 10.77
CA VAL A 68 -15.88 -19.42 10.34
C VAL A 68 -17.03 -18.48 10.01
N ALA A 69 -17.37 -18.39 8.73
CA ALA A 69 -18.42 -17.52 8.22
C ALA A 69 -19.26 -18.22 7.14
N THR A 70 -20.56 -17.91 7.09
CA THR A 70 -21.37 -18.20 5.89
C THR A 70 -20.89 -17.36 4.71
N TRP A 71 -21.24 -17.76 3.49
CA TRP A 71 -20.84 -17.01 2.29
C TRP A 71 -21.26 -15.53 2.35
N SER A 72 -22.50 -15.26 2.80
CA SER A 72 -23.01 -13.88 2.91
C SER A 72 -22.28 -13.07 3.98
N GLN A 73 -21.92 -13.67 5.11
CA GLN A 73 -21.10 -13.02 6.14
C GLN A 73 -19.69 -12.73 5.63
N ALA A 74 -19.07 -13.68 4.92
CA ALA A 74 -17.75 -13.47 4.33
C ALA A 74 -17.77 -12.33 3.28
N ALA A 75 -18.81 -12.27 2.44
CA ALA A 75 -19.00 -11.18 1.48
C ALA A 75 -19.16 -9.81 2.17
N ALA A 76 -19.97 -9.73 3.22
CA ALA A 76 -20.13 -8.51 4.00
C ALA A 76 -18.82 -8.07 4.66
N ASN A 77 -18.09 -8.99 5.29
CA ASN A 77 -16.79 -8.72 5.91
C ASN A 77 -15.74 -8.18 4.91
N CYS A 78 -15.72 -8.70 3.68
CA CYS A 78 -14.87 -8.14 2.61
C CYS A 78 -15.31 -6.71 2.27
N SER A 79 -16.61 -6.48 2.11
CA SER A 79 -17.17 -5.17 1.74
C SER A 79 -16.90 -4.10 2.81
N GLU A 80 -16.96 -4.44 4.10
CA GLU A 80 -16.65 -3.53 5.20
C GLU A 80 -15.21 -3.00 5.15
N ARG A 81 -14.31 -3.72 4.49
CA ARG A 81 -12.89 -3.37 4.30
C ARG A 81 -12.60 -2.75 2.94
N GLY A 82 -13.64 -2.42 2.16
CA GLY A 82 -13.47 -1.90 0.80
C GLY A 82 -13.03 -2.95 -0.22
N ALA A 83 -13.18 -4.24 0.08
CA ALA A 83 -12.81 -5.37 -0.77
C ALA A 83 -14.04 -6.20 -1.18
N VAL A 84 -13.83 -7.20 -2.03
CA VAL A 84 -14.84 -8.17 -2.44
C VAL A 84 -14.30 -9.59 -2.30
N LEU A 85 -15.18 -10.59 -2.25
CA LEU A 85 -14.75 -11.98 -2.39
C LEU A 85 -14.06 -12.17 -3.74
N SER A 86 -12.92 -12.86 -3.73
CA SER A 86 -12.08 -13.04 -4.92
C SER A 86 -12.85 -13.66 -6.09
N VAL A 87 -12.70 -13.07 -7.28
CA VAL A 87 -13.20 -13.61 -8.55
C VAL A 87 -12.02 -14.14 -9.35
N ILE A 88 -12.03 -15.43 -9.64
CA ILE A 88 -10.91 -16.12 -10.29
C ILE A 88 -11.07 -16.07 -11.81
N HIS A 89 -10.18 -15.32 -12.47
CA HIS A 89 -10.20 -15.13 -13.93
C HIS A 89 -9.06 -15.85 -14.68
N SER A 90 -8.11 -16.44 -13.97
CA SER A 90 -6.97 -17.14 -14.56
C SER A 90 -6.48 -18.30 -13.68
N GLN A 91 -5.73 -19.22 -14.27
CA GLN A 91 -5.07 -20.31 -13.54
C GLN A 91 -4.05 -19.77 -12.53
N GLU A 92 -3.31 -18.73 -12.89
CA GLU A 92 -2.33 -18.09 -12.01
C GLU A 92 -2.98 -17.51 -10.74
N ALA A 93 -4.12 -16.82 -10.89
CA ALA A 93 -4.88 -16.31 -9.75
C ALA A 93 -5.41 -17.45 -8.87
N ASN A 94 -5.89 -18.54 -9.49
CA ASN A 94 -6.34 -19.72 -8.78
C ASN A 94 -5.19 -20.36 -7.96
N ASP A 95 -4.04 -20.56 -8.58
CA ASP A 95 -2.88 -21.20 -7.95
C ASP A 95 -2.35 -20.36 -6.79
N PHE A 96 -2.33 -19.03 -6.93
CA PHE A 96 -1.98 -18.13 -5.85
C PHE A 96 -2.95 -18.25 -4.67
N VAL A 97 -4.27 -18.13 -4.91
CA VAL A 97 -5.29 -18.22 -3.85
C VAL A 97 -5.19 -19.56 -3.10
N MET A 98 -5.01 -20.66 -3.81
CA MET A 98 -4.86 -21.99 -3.20
C MET A 98 -3.59 -22.09 -2.37
N LYS A 99 -2.44 -21.61 -2.88
CA LYS A 99 -1.17 -21.62 -2.15
C LYS A 99 -1.25 -20.78 -0.88
N THR A 100 -1.85 -19.60 -0.95
CA THR A 100 -2.03 -18.69 0.19
C THR A 100 -2.98 -19.28 1.24
N ALA A 101 -4.06 -19.95 0.82
CA ALA A 101 -4.94 -20.67 1.74
C ALA A 101 -4.20 -21.79 2.49
N VAL A 102 -3.45 -22.62 1.74
CA VAL A 102 -2.66 -23.73 2.31
C VAL A 102 -1.58 -23.23 3.27
N SER A 103 -0.84 -22.17 2.93
CA SER A 103 0.20 -21.62 3.80
C SER A 103 -0.36 -21.02 5.10
N ASN A 104 -1.62 -20.58 5.08
CA ASN A 104 -2.34 -20.09 6.26
C ASN A 104 -3.14 -21.18 7.00
N GLY A 105 -2.96 -22.46 6.62
CA GLY A 105 -3.62 -23.58 7.29
C GLY A 105 -5.12 -23.72 7.01
N LEU A 106 -5.64 -23.05 5.97
CA LEU A 106 -7.06 -23.11 5.60
C LEU A 106 -7.36 -24.30 4.70
N MET A 107 -7.43 -25.48 5.31
CA MET A 107 -7.65 -26.75 4.59
C MET A 107 -9.14 -27.13 4.48
N ASP A 108 -10.01 -26.48 5.25
CA ASP A 108 -11.46 -26.80 5.33
C ASP A 108 -12.29 -26.12 4.22
N GLY A 109 -11.63 -25.49 3.24
CA GLY A 109 -12.25 -24.80 2.11
C GLY A 109 -12.30 -23.29 2.26
N LEU A 110 -12.56 -22.59 1.14
CA LEU A 110 -12.55 -21.13 1.04
C LEU A 110 -13.78 -20.65 0.27
N HIS A 111 -14.39 -19.54 0.72
CA HIS A 111 -15.42 -18.85 -0.06
C HIS A 111 -14.81 -17.96 -1.15
N ILE A 112 -15.39 -17.99 -2.35
CA ILE A 112 -15.05 -17.11 -3.47
C ILE A 112 -16.29 -16.34 -3.95
N GLY A 113 -16.07 -15.31 -4.78
CA GLY A 113 -17.11 -14.40 -5.26
C GLY A 113 -18.08 -14.97 -6.29
N LEU A 114 -18.04 -16.28 -6.56
CA LEU A 114 -18.99 -16.95 -7.45
C LEU A 114 -20.24 -17.37 -6.67
N SER A 115 -21.39 -16.80 -6.99
CA SER A 115 -22.70 -17.22 -6.49
C SER A 115 -23.65 -17.50 -7.66
N LYS A 116 -24.61 -18.40 -7.45
CA LYS A 116 -25.77 -18.56 -8.34
C LYS A 116 -26.94 -17.83 -7.70
N GLU A 117 -27.59 -16.94 -8.46
CA GLU A 117 -28.92 -16.43 -8.14
C GLU A 117 -29.98 -17.53 -8.26
#